data_AF-E0S4Q2-F1
#
_entry.id   AF-E0S4Q2-F1
#
_cell.length_a   1.000
_cell.length_b   1.000
_cell.length_c   1.000
_cell.angle_alpha   90.00
_cell.angle_beta   90.00
_cell.angle_gamma   90.00
#
_symmetry.space_group_name_H-M   'P 1'
#
loop_
_entity.id
_entity.type
_entity.pdbx_description
1 polymer ?
#
loop_
_entity_poly.entity_id
_entity_poly.type
_entity_poly.pdbx_seq_one_letter_code
_entity_poly.pdbx_strand_id
1 'polypeptide(L)'
;MINRKKIIMEIMGEEAEKRGFTIDFERKQASFWPIAIFKRTGPQQLFEIREDLEEKGKLSLMHLFTKEYVLYYTDNESFVEAIKKFQAKLIEEGFDLLDKKRNQPSLSKQDYDYVCQNYVNLAQSFGLNNGIDIDNVSFGNAIDIIEKSISSMVGKDWDSIKQDFYSVTAFYIQLLLRIPDTKFYQYDGKVLYVERTEGKRNMTAVMSVLFTALRGNTRQKVIRGISDLLLMKELEEYGIK
;
A
#
# COMPACT_ATOMS: atom_id res chain seq x y z
N MET A 1 24.21 28.21 -19.35
CA MET A 1 23.03 27.71 -18.63
C MET A 1 22.89 26.21 -18.93
N ILE A 2 22.74 25.36 -17.92
CA ILE A 2 22.66 23.89 -18.10
C ILE A 2 21.32 23.51 -18.73
N ASN A 3 21.35 22.82 -19.88
CA ASN A 3 20.15 22.33 -20.57
C ASN A 3 19.72 20.97 -20.02
N ARG A 4 19.13 20.99 -18.82
CA ARG A 4 18.77 19.80 -18.02
C ARG A 4 17.91 18.81 -18.79
N LYS A 5 16.83 19.30 -19.43
CA LYS A 5 15.90 18.47 -20.19
C LYS A 5 16.62 17.66 -21.26
N LYS A 6 17.47 18.32 -22.07
CA LYS A 6 18.23 17.66 -23.12
C LYS A 6 19.16 16.58 -22.55
N ILE A 7 19.93 16.91 -21.52
CA ILE A 7 20.88 16.00 -20.88
C ILE A 7 20.17 14.76 -20.31
N ILE A 8 19.07 14.96 -19.59
CA ILE A 8 18.32 13.84 -18.99
C ILE A 8 17.72 12.95 -20.08
N MET A 9 17.15 13.53 -21.14
CA MET A 9 16.62 12.76 -22.26
C MET A 9 17.71 11.96 -22.99
N GLU A 10 18.87 12.57 -23.23
CA GLU A 10 20.00 11.89 -23.90
C GLU A 10 20.56 10.73 -23.08
N ILE A 11 20.62 10.87 -21.75
CA ILE A 11 21.20 9.84 -20.89
C ILE A 11 20.17 8.75 -20.57
N MET A 12 18.95 9.14 -20.20
CA MET A 12 17.97 8.23 -19.58
C MET A 12 16.77 7.92 -20.47
N GLY A 13 16.56 8.67 -21.55
CA GLY A 13 15.33 8.62 -22.36
C GLY A 13 15.06 7.24 -22.96
N GLU A 14 16.04 6.70 -23.68
CA GLU A 14 15.92 5.41 -24.37
C GLU A 14 15.64 4.25 -23.40
N GLU A 15 16.40 4.16 -22.30
CA GLU A 15 16.24 3.08 -21.32
C GLU A 15 14.90 3.20 -20.55
N ALA A 16 14.45 4.43 -20.26
CA ALA A 16 13.16 4.67 -19.63
C ALA A 16 12.01 4.23 -20.55
N GLU A 17 12.05 4.61 -21.83
CA GLU A 17 11.05 4.25 -22.83
C GLU A 17 11.00 2.72 -23.02
N LYS A 18 12.15 2.07 -23.16
CA LYS A 18 12.28 0.61 -23.26
C LYS A 18 11.61 -0.13 -22.08
N ARG A 19 11.58 0.50 -20.90
CA ARG A 19 10.95 -0.04 -19.68
C ARG A 19 9.51 0.43 -19.45
N GLY A 20 8.95 1.16 -20.43
CA GLY A 20 7.57 1.62 -20.45
C GLY A 20 7.32 2.90 -19.65
N PHE A 21 8.35 3.67 -19.30
CA PHE A 21 8.20 4.95 -18.61
C PHE A 21 7.98 6.09 -19.60
N THR A 22 7.07 6.99 -19.26
CA THR A 22 6.96 8.34 -19.82
C THR A 22 7.76 9.31 -18.96
N ILE A 23 8.31 10.35 -19.60
CA ILE A 23 9.13 11.37 -18.93
C ILE A 23 8.42 12.73 -19.03
N ASP A 24 8.08 13.29 -17.88
CA ASP A 24 7.51 14.63 -17.73
C ASP A 24 8.53 15.61 -17.15
N PHE A 25 8.38 16.88 -17.51
CA PHE A 25 9.22 17.97 -17.00
C PHE A 25 8.31 19.04 -16.40
N GLU A 26 8.38 19.22 -15.09
CA GLU A 26 7.52 20.15 -14.36
C GLU A 26 8.20 21.50 -14.06
N ARG A 27 7.39 22.48 -13.65
CA ARG A 27 7.89 23.79 -13.26
C ARG A 27 8.53 23.75 -11.87
N LYS A 28 9.36 24.74 -11.58
CA LYS A 28 9.92 24.95 -10.24
C LYS A 28 8.81 25.09 -9.21
N GLN A 29 8.99 24.45 -8.05
CA GLN A 29 8.19 24.67 -6.85
C GLN A 29 8.94 25.63 -5.92
N ALA A 30 8.40 25.85 -4.71
CA ALA A 30 8.94 26.83 -3.77
C ALA A 30 10.38 26.50 -3.31
N SER A 31 10.63 25.26 -2.87
CA SER A 31 11.92 24.83 -2.30
C SER A 31 12.68 23.82 -3.17
N PHE A 32 12.06 23.29 -4.22
CA PHE A 32 12.70 22.33 -5.12
C PHE A 32 12.18 22.45 -6.56
N TRP A 33 12.92 21.85 -7.48
CA TRP A 33 12.50 21.72 -8.87
C TRP A 33 12.51 20.25 -9.30
N PRO A 34 11.37 19.64 -9.64
CA PRO A 34 11.33 18.33 -10.30
C PRO A 34 11.86 18.46 -11.74
N ILE A 35 13.15 18.21 -11.93
CA ILE A 35 13.83 18.38 -13.22
C ILE A 35 13.56 17.24 -14.20
N ALA A 36 13.04 16.11 -13.72
CA ALA A 36 12.43 15.07 -14.55
C ALA A 36 11.59 14.13 -13.67
N ILE A 37 10.42 13.73 -14.17
CA ILE A 37 9.52 12.80 -13.51
C ILE A 37 9.27 11.61 -14.44
N PHE A 38 9.50 10.41 -13.95
CA PHE A 38 9.37 9.17 -14.71
C PHE A 38 8.16 8.39 -14.18
N LYS A 39 7.19 8.09 -15.05
CA LYS A 39 5.94 7.40 -14.68
C LYS A 39 5.66 6.25 -15.62
N ARG A 40 5.12 5.14 -15.12
CA ARG A 40 4.49 4.11 -15.96
C ARG A 40 3.24 3.56 -15.29
N THR A 41 2.46 2.77 -16.02
CA THR A 41 1.25 2.15 -15.47
C THR A 41 1.58 1.17 -14.35
N GLY A 42 0.94 1.36 -13.20
CA GLY A 42 1.00 0.43 -12.06
C GLY A 42 1.11 1.16 -10.71
N PRO A 43 0.85 0.47 -9.60
CA PRO A 43 0.95 1.05 -8.27
C PRO A 43 2.40 1.44 -7.95
N GLN A 44 2.59 2.67 -7.46
CA GLN A 44 3.89 3.21 -7.04
C GLN A 44 4.98 3.13 -8.14
N GLN A 45 4.57 3.22 -9.40
CA GLN A 45 5.45 3.18 -10.57
C GLN A 45 5.90 4.58 -10.99
N LEU A 46 6.54 5.28 -10.06
CA LEU A 46 6.99 6.65 -10.18
C LEU A 46 8.36 6.80 -9.53
N PHE A 47 9.26 7.54 -10.18
CA PHE A 47 10.40 8.17 -9.53
C PHE A 47 10.66 9.53 -10.17
N GLU A 48 11.38 10.39 -9.48
CA GLU A 48 11.74 11.70 -10.03
C GLU A 48 13.12 12.15 -9.57
N ILE A 49 13.74 12.97 -10.42
CA ILE A 49 14.98 13.67 -10.10
C ILE A 49 14.59 15.09 -9.71
N ARG A 50 14.91 15.47 -8.48
CA ARG A 50 14.69 16.82 -7.96
C ARG A 50 16.00 17.55 -7.82
N GLU A 51 15.95 18.86 -8.04
CA GLU A 51 17.01 19.79 -7.65
C GLU A 51 16.53 20.60 -6.45
N ASP A 52 17.37 20.66 -5.41
CA ASP A 52 17.14 21.50 -4.24
C ASP A 52 17.41 22.98 -4.61
N LEU A 53 16.46 23.87 -4.31
CA LEU A 53 16.60 25.30 -4.61
C LEU A 53 17.23 26.09 -3.46
N GLU A 54 17.26 25.53 -2.24
CA GLU A 54 17.91 26.11 -1.07
C GLU A 54 19.41 25.73 -1.05
N GLU A 55 19.73 24.50 -1.47
CA GLU A 55 21.09 23.98 -1.57
C GLU A 55 21.51 23.80 -3.04
N LYS A 56 21.98 24.88 -3.66
CA LYS A 56 22.34 24.91 -5.08
C LYS A 56 23.31 23.77 -5.45
N GLY A 57 22.96 23.03 -6.50
CA GLY A 57 23.80 21.95 -7.02
C GLY A 57 23.46 20.57 -6.44
N LYS A 58 22.55 20.48 -5.47
CA LYS A 58 22.09 19.21 -4.92
C LYS A 58 20.97 18.63 -5.75
N LEU A 59 21.12 17.36 -6.12
CA LEU A 59 20.13 16.55 -6.83
C LEU A 59 19.73 15.36 -5.97
N SER A 60 18.46 14.98 -6.06
CA SER A 60 17.90 13.87 -5.31
C SER A 60 17.04 12.98 -6.17
N LEU A 61 17.20 11.66 -6.00
CA LEU A 61 16.33 10.65 -6.60
C LEU A 61 15.25 10.23 -5.59
N MET A 62 14.00 10.55 -5.89
CA MET A 62 12.86 10.42 -4.98
C MET A 62 11.93 9.26 -5.32
N HIS A 63 11.13 8.85 -4.32
CA HIS A 63 10.05 7.83 -4.39
C HIS A 63 10.47 6.40 -4.72
N LEU A 64 11.77 6.18 -4.87
CA LEU A 64 12.32 4.87 -5.20
C LEU A 64 12.80 4.11 -3.95
N PHE A 65 13.68 4.75 -3.20
CA PHE A 65 14.40 4.19 -2.06
C PHE A 65 13.86 4.70 -0.72
N THR A 66 14.06 3.91 0.34
CA THR A 66 13.70 4.31 1.72
C THR A 66 14.53 5.48 2.23
N LYS A 67 15.77 5.60 1.73
CA LYS A 67 16.65 6.75 1.98
C LYS A 67 16.85 7.49 0.67
N GLU A 68 16.87 8.81 0.75
CA GLU A 68 17.14 9.67 -0.39
C GLU A 68 18.55 9.39 -0.96
N TYR A 69 18.64 9.20 -2.27
CA TYR A 69 19.92 9.08 -2.96
C TYR A 69 20.28 10.45 -3.54
N VAL A 70 21.28 11.10 -2.93
CA VAL A 70 21.66 12.49 -3.18
C VAL A 70 23.00 12.56 -3.91
N LEU A 71 23.08 13.44 -4.89
CA LEU A 71 24.29 13.76 -5.64
C LEU A 71 24.46 15.28 -5.75
N TYR A 72 25.69 15.72 -6.01
CA TYR A 72 26.05 17.13 -6.09
C TYR A 72 26.72 17.45 -7.43
N TYR A 73 26.48 18.66 -7.93
CA TYR A 73 27.10 19.19 -9.14
C TYR A 73 27.40 20.69 -9.02
N THR A 74 28.43 21.16 -9.72
CA THR A 74 28.88 22.56 -9.72
C THR A 74 28.80 23.21 -11.10
N ASP A 75 28.78 22.40 -12.15
CA ASP A 75 28.88 22.80 -13.54
C ASP A 75 28.14 21.79 -14.45
N ASN A 76 28.22 22.00 -15.75
CA ASN A 76 27.52 21.17 -16.73
C ASN A 76 28.07 19.73 -16.79
N GLU A 77 29.38 19.55 -16.62
CA GLU A 77 30.03 18.24 -16.71
C GLU A 77 29.71 17.39 -15.47
N SER A 78 29.87 17.96 -14.29
CA SER A 78 29.44 17.32 -13.03
C SER A 78 27.94 17.04 -12.99
N PHE A 79 27.10 17.86 -13.63
CA PHE A 79 25.68 17.58 -13.80
C PHE A 79 25.45 16.34 -14.66
N VAL A 80 26.11 16.23 -15.82
CA VAL A 80 26.05 15.05 -16.69
C VAL A 80 26.46 13.79 -15.92
N GLU A 81 27.56 13.85 -15.17
CA GLU A 81 28.04 12.73 -14.36
C GLU A 81 27.05 12.35 -13.23
N ALA A 82 26.39 13.33 -12.61
CA ALA A 82 25.35 13.04 -11.62
C ALA A 82 24.15 12.31 -12.24
N ILE A 83 23.69 12.73 -13.42
CA ILE A 83 22.59 12.05 -14.13
C ILE A 83 22.99 10.62 -14.54
N LYS A 84 24.21 10.41 -15.03
CA LYS A 84 24.73 9.05 -15.33
C LYS A 84 24.76 8.17 -14.09
N LYS A 85 25.15 8.70 -12.93
CA LYS A 85 25.12 7.96 -11.65
C LYS A 85 23.71 7.58 -11.23
N PHE A 86 22.72 8.46 -11.42
CA PHE A 86 21.32 8.08 -11.21
C PHE A 86 20.87 6.96 -12.16
N GLN A 87 21.22 7.04 -13.45
CA GLN A 87 20.91 5.99 -14.41
C GLN A 87 21.54 4.65 -13.99
N ALA A 88 22.82 4.64 -13.64
CA ALA A 88 23.51 3.43 -13.20
C ALA A 88 22.82 2.82 -11.97
N LYS A 89 22.44 3.64 -10.99
CA LYS A 89 21.73 3.20 -9.79
C LYS A 89 20.33 2.63 -10.11
N LEU A 90 19.63 3.21 -11.08
CA LEU A 90 18.35 2.71 -11.56
C LEU A 90 18.49 1.34 -12.24
N ILE A 91 19.52 1.18 -13.07
CA ILE A 91 19.81 -0.09 -13.77
C ILE A 91 20.22 -1.17 -12.76
N GLU A 92 21.05 -0.84 -11.78
CA GLU A 92 21.58 -1.78 -10.80
C GLU A 92 20.49 -2.32 -9.85
N GLU A 93 19.60 -1.46 -9.34
CA GLU A 93 18.60 -1.88 -8.34
C GLU A 93 17.24 -1.19 -8.48
N GLY A 94 17.19 0.01 -9.06
CA GLY A 94 15.97 0.81 -9.06
C GLY A 94 14.82 0.18 -9.84
N PHE A 95 15.08 -0.28 -11.07
CA PHE A 95 14.05 -0.89 -11.89
C PHE A 95 13.54 -2.21 -11.31
N ASP A 96 14.43 -3.04 -10.78
CA ASP A 96 14.04 -4.28 -10.11
C ASP A 96 13.16 -4.03 -8.88
N LEU A 97 13.43 -2.98 -8.11
CA LEU A 97 12.57 -2.55 -7.00
C LEU A 97 11.19 -2.10 -7.50
N LEU A 98 11.12 -1.35 -8.59
CA LEU A 98 9.87 -0.92 -9.19
C LEU A 98 9.08 -2.08 -9.75
N ASP A 99 9.72 -3.02 -10.45
CA ASP A 99 9.09 -4.25 -10.96
C ASP A 99 8.56 -5.12 -9.81
N LYS A 100 9.34 -5.29 -8.74
CA LYS A 100 8.87 -5.97 -7.52
C LYS A 100 7.64 -5.28 -6.92
N LYS A 101 7.65 -3.94 -6.80
CA LYS A 101 6.49 -3.18 -6.30
C LYS A 101 5.27 -3.30 -7.23
N ARG A 102 5.50 -3.33 -8.56
CA ARG A 102 4.44 -3.44 -9.57
C ARG A 102 3.69 -4.76 -9.45
N ASN A 103 4.42 -5.83 -9.17
CA ASN A 103 3.90 -7.18 -9.05
C ASN A 103 3.42 -7.52 -7.63
N GLN A 104 3.55 -6.59 -6.67
CA GLN A 104 2.92 -6.77 -5.37
C GLN A 104 1.40 -6.68 -5.54
N PRO A 105 0.64 -7.49 -4.78
CA PRO A 105 -0.79 -7.28 -4.64
C PRO A 105 -1.07 -5.80 -4.36
N SER A 106 -2.16 -5.28 -4.94
CA SER A 106 -2.67 -3.95 -4.63
C SER A 106 -4.20 -3.97 -4.55
N LEU A 107 -4.76 -3.13 -3.67
CA LEU A 107 -6.20 -2.92 -3.57
C LEU A 107 -6.59 -1.73 -4.45
N SER A 108 -7.47 -1.98 -5.40
CA SER A 108 -8.10 -0.98 -6.26
C SER A 108 -9.41 -0.48 -5.64
N LYS A 109 -9.90 0.67 -6.12
CA LYS A 109 -11.23 1.19 -5.73
C LYS A 109 -12.34 0.15 -5.94
N GLN A 110 -12.31 -0.57 -7.06
CA GLN A 110 -13.30 -1.61 -7.39
C GLN A 110 -13.32 -2.73 -6.35
N ASP A 111 -12.17 -3.04 -5.75
CA ASP A 111 -12.06 -4.07 -4.72
C ASP A 111 -12.80 -3.63 -3.45
N TYR A 112 -12.64 -2.37 -3.04
CA TYR A 112 -13.36 -1.78 -1.92
C TYR A 112 -14.87 -1.71 -2.18
N ASP A 113 -15.26 -1.25 -3.37
CA ASP A 113 -16.67 -1.15 -3.78
C ASP A 113 -17.34 -2.53 -3.78
N TYR A 114 -16.67 -3.55 -4.32
CA TYR A 114 -17.18 -4.92 -4.36
C TYR A 114 -17.41 -5.48 -2.95
N VAL A 115 -16.43 -5.38 -2.05
CA VAL A 115 -16.59 -5.85 -0.67
C VAL A 115 -17.68 -5.05 0.05
N CYS A 116 -17.72 -3.72 -0.09
CA CYS A 116 -18.74 -2.89 0.55
C CYS A 116 -20.16 -3.30 0.19
N GLN A 117 -20.40 -3.66 -1.07
CA GLN A 117 -21.72 -4.03 -1.58
C GLN A 117 -22.11 -5.48 -1.25
N ASN A 118 -21.13 -6.36 -1.03
CA ASN A 118 -21.36 -7.80 -0.95
C ASN A 118 -20.95 -8.44 0.40
N TYR A 119 -20.46 -7.67 1.38
CA TYR A 119 -19.86 -8.24 2.60
C TYR A 119 -20.80 -9.17 3.38
N VAL A 120 -22.11 -8.93 3.40
CA VAL A 120 -23.07 -9.84 4.07
C VAL A 120 -23.06 -11.22 3.40
N ASN A 121 -23.26 -11.27 2.08
CA ASN A 121 -23.31 -12.51 1.32
C ASN A 121 -21.96 -13.24 1.30
N LEU A 122 -20.86 -12.49 1.18
CA LEU A 122 -19.50 -13.02 1.21
C LEU A 122 -19.19 -13.67 2.57
N ALA A 123 -19.55 -13.00 3.68
CA ALA A 123 -19.35 -13.55 5.01
C ALA A 123 -20.17 -14.83 5.20
N GLN A 124 -21.47 -14.81 4.86
CA GLN A 124 -22.35 -15.97 4.95
C GLN A 124 -21.81 -17.17 4.16
N SER A 125 -21.39 -16.94 2.92
CA SER A 125 -20.79 -17.98 2.08
C SER A 125 -19.50 -18.52 2.70
N PHE A 126 -18.65 -17.65 3.24
CA PHE A 126 -17.44 -18.04 3.95
C PHE A 126 -17.76 -18.91 5.17
N GLY A 127 -18.75 -18.51 5.98
CA GLY A 127 -19.18 -19.27 7.15
C GLY A 127 -19.68 -20.67 6.78
N LEU A 128 -20.58 -20.77 5.80
CA LEU A 128 -21.10 -22.03 5.29
C LEU A 128 -19.97 -22.96 4.78
N ASN A 129 -19.07 -22.42 3.96
CA ASN A 129 -17.97 -23.19 3.36
C ASN A 129 -16.96 -23.71 4.40
N ASN A 130 -16.89 -23.09 5.58
CA ASN A 130 -15.98 -23.46 6.65
C ASN A 130 -16.69 -24.11 7.85
N GLY A 131 -18.00 -24.34 7.78
CA GLY A 131 -18.78 -24.90 8.89
C GLY A 131 -18.83 -23.98 10.12
N ILE A 132 -18.85 -22.67 9.90
CA ILE A 132 -18.84 -21.64 10.94
C ILE A 132 -20.22 -20.99 11.03
N ASP A 133 -20.78 -20.99 12.23
CA ASP A 133 -21.87 -20.10 12.60
C ASP A 133 -21.30 -18.71 12.91
N ILE A 134 -21.50 -17.76 12.00
CA ILE A 134 -20.89 -16.42 12.05
C ILE A 134 -21.40 -15.61 13.23
N ASP A 135 -22.65 -15.82 13.62
CA ASP A 135 -23.30 -15.07 14.69
C ASP A 135 -22.79 -15.54 16.07
N ASN A 136 -22.39 -16.82 16.16
CA ASN A 136 -22.05 -17.47 17.43
C ASN A 136 -20.57 -17.84 17.60
N VAL A 137 -19.73 -17.75 16.55
CA VAL A 137 -18.29 -18.04 16.66
C VAL A 137 -17.61 -17.14 17.69
N SER A 138 -16.75 -17.68 18.55
CA SER A 138 -15.98 -16.85 19.50
C SER A 138 -14.93 -16.00 18.76
N PHE A 139 -14.56 -14.85 19.33
CA PHE A 139 -13.52 -13.99 18.75
C PHE A 139 -12.19 -14.73 18.59
N GLY A 140 -11.77 -15.50 19.60
CA GLY A 140 -10.55 -16.33 19.52
C GLY A 140 -10.57 -17.30 18.32
N ASN A 141 -11.63 -18.08 18.17
CA ASN A 141 -11.76 -19.02 17.05
C ASN A 141 -11.82 -18.28 15.71
N ALA A 142 -12.53 -17.15 15.64
CA ALA A 142 -12.63 -16.35 14.42
C ALA A 142 -11.26 -15.77 14.02
N ILE A 143 -10.44 -15.31 14.98
CA ILE A 143 -9.07 -14.86 14.73
C ILE A 143 -8.22 -15.99 14.18
N ASP A 144 -8.30 -17.20 14.76
CA ASP A 144 -7.56 -18.38 14.29
C ASP A 144 -7.95 -18.76 12.85
N ILE A 145 -9.25 -18.68 12.52
CA ILE A 145 -9.78 -18.93 11.17
C ILE A 145 -9.24 -17.89 10.18
N ILE A 146 -9.30 -16.60 10.53
CA ILE A 146 -8.76 -15.52 9.70
C ILE A 146 -7.26 -15.72 9.50
N GLU A 147 -6.54 -16.06 10.56
CA GLU A 147 -5.10 -16.31 10.53
C GLU A 147 -4.74 -17.44 9.57
N LYS A 148 -5.41 -18.58 9.70
CA LYS A 148 -5.22 -19.74 8.82
C LYS A 148 -5.54 -19.39 7.36
N SER A 149 -6.63 -18.68 7.13
CA SER A 149 -7.08 -18.32 5.78
C SER A 149 -6.10 -17.38 5.09
N ILE A 150 -5.70 -16.29 5.74
CA ILE A 150 -4.71 -15.34 5.21
C ILE A 150 -3.35 -16.01 5.01
N SER A 151 -2.91 -16.86 5.95
CA SER A 151 -1.63 -17.58 5.83
C SER A 151 -1.61 -18.50 4.61
N SER A 152 -2.75 -19.10 4.24
CA SER A 152 -2.87 -19.92 3.03
C SER A 152 -2.77 -19.13 1.72
N MET A 153 -2.87 -17.80 1.77
CA MET A 153 -2.79 -16.90 0.62
C MET A 153 -1.39 -16.32 0.41
N VAL A 154 -0.51 -16.41 1.42
CA VAL A 154 0.83 -15.82 1.37
C VAL A 154 1.65 -16.44 0.23
N GLY A 155 2.27 -15.57 -0.58
CA GLY A 155 3.13 -15.98 -1.70
C GLY A 155 2.39 -16.42 -2.96
N LYS A 156 1.05 -16.46 -2.94
CA LYS A 156 0.24 -16.72 -4.14
C LYS A 156 0.01 -15.43 -4.94
N ASP A 157 -0.28 -15.61 -6.21
CA ASP A 157 -0.63 -14.51 -7.11
C ASP A 157 -1.94 -13.82 -6.68
N TRP A 158 -1.99 -12.49 -6.78
CA TRP A 158 -3.13 -11.71 -6.30
C TRP A 158 -4.44 -12.13 -6.93
N ASP A 159 -4.47 -12.30 -8.25
CA ASP A 159 -5.71 -12.60 -8.97
C ASP A 159 -6.25 -13.99 -8.56
N SER A 160 -5.36 -14.91 -8.17
CA SER A 160 -5.73 -16.24 -7.68
C SER A 160 -6.32 -16.25 -6.26
N ILE A 161 -5.96 -15.29 -5.40
CA ILE A 161 -6.42 -15.24 -4.00
C ILE A 161 -7.48 -14.17 -3.74
N LYS A 162 -7.78 -13.34 -4.74
CA LYS A 162 -8.59 -12.12 -4.60
C LYS A 162 -9.97 -12.39 -3.97
N GLN A 163 -10.67 -13.43 -4.44
CA GLN A 163 -12.00 -13.79 -3.92
C GLN A 163 -11.96 -14.37 -2.50
N ASP A 164 -10.94 -15.18 -2.20
CA ASP A 164 -10.77 -15.69 -0.84
C ASP A 164 -10.46 -14.55 0.13
N PHE A 165 -9.61 -13.61 -0.28
CA PHE A 165 -9.29 -12.41 0.49
C PHE A 165 -10.55 -11.57 0.79
N TYR A 166 -11.45 -11.41 -0.18
CA TYR A 166 -12.73 -10.72 0.03
C TYR A 166 -13.63 -11.45 1.01
N SER A 167 -13.70 -12.77 0.91
CA SER A 167 -14.52 -13.59 1.79
C SER A 167 -14.04 -13.51 3.25
N VAL A 168 -12.72 -13.58 3.47
CA VAL A 168 -12.12 -13.39 4.80
C VAL A 168 -12.31 -11.97 5.31
N THR A 169 -12.19 -10.97 4.44
CA THR A 169 -12.45 -9.56 4.79
C THR A 169 -13.89 -9.35 5.24
N ALA A 170 -14.84 -9.91 4.49
CA ALA A 170 -16.26 -9.84 4.80
C ALA A 170 -16.58 -10.52 6.14
N PHE A 171 -16.00 -11.71 6.39
CA PHE A 171 -16.10 -12.39 7.67
C PHE A 171 -15.54 -11.56 8.82
N TYR A 172 -14.37 -10.92 8.62
CA TYR A 172 -13.78 -10.01 9.61
C TYR A 172 -14.67 -8.79 9.89
N ILE A 173 -15.27 -8.19 8.85
CA ILE A 173 -16.23 -7.08 9.03
C ILE A 173 -17.41 -7.52 9.90
N GLN A 174 -18.03 -8.67 9.61
CA GLN A 174 -19.15 -9.19 10.41
C GLN A 174 -18.74 -9.48 11.86
N LEU A 175 -17.54 -10.03 12.07
CA LEU A 175 -16.99 -10.23 13.42
C LEU A 175 -16.91 -8.91 14.19
N LEU A 176 -16.37 -7.85 13.57
CA LEU A 176 -16.25 -6.55 14.22
C LEU A 176 -17.61 -5.89 14.47
N LEU A 177 -18.58 -6.08 13.58
CA LEU A 177 -19.94 -5.55 13.71
C LEU A 177 -20.74 -6.18 14.86
N ARG A 178 -20.25 -7.28 15.45
CA ARG A 178 -20.81 -7.86 16.68
C ARG A 178 -20.40 -7.08 17.93
N ILE A 179 -19.40 -6.21 17.84
CA ILE A 179 -19.04 -5.30 18.92
C ILE A 179 -20.14 -4.23 19.02
N PRO A 180 -20.72 -4.00 20.23
CA PRO A 180 -21.74 -2.99 20.41
C PRO A 180 -21.31 -1.61 19.91
N ASP A 181 -22.29 -0.86 19.39
CA ASP A 181 -22.12 0.52 18.92
C ASP A 181 -21.11 0.66 17.78
N THR A 182 -20.93 -0.37 16.95
CA THR A 182 -20.09 -0.29 15.76
C THR A 182 -20.90 -0.04 14.49
N LYS A 183 -20.29 0.70 13.55
CA LYS A 183 -20.84 0.97 12.23
C LYS A 183 -19.79 0.70 11.17
N PHE A 184 -20.26 0.17 10.04
CA PHE A 184 -19.46 -0.05 8.85
C PHE A 184 -19.77 1.03 7.80
N TYR A 185 -18.73 1.67 7.27
CA TYR A 185 -18.88 2.63 6.18
C TYR A 185 -17.64 2.68 5.29
N GLN A 186 -17.83 3.19 4.08
CA GLN A 186 -16.76 3.44 3.12
C GLN A 186 -16.42 4.93 3.10
N TYR A 187 -15.13 5.27 3.18
CA TYR A 187 -14.63 6.63 3.10
C TYR A 187 -13.90 6.87 1.77
N ASP A 188 -14.25 7.97 1.07
CA ASP A 188 -13.71 8.36 -0.24
C ASP A 188 -13.71 7.24 -1.30
N GLY A 189 -14.63 6.26 -1.18
CA GLY A 189 -14.64 5.08 -2.05
C GLY A 189 -13.41 4.17 -1.93
N LYS A 190 -12.49 4.42 -1.00
CA LYS A 190 -11.14 3.82 -0.99
C LYS A 190 -10.75 3.16 0.31
N VAL A 191 -11.53 3.34 1.37
CA VAL A 191 -11.24 2.71 2.66
C VAL A 191 -12.52 2.21 3.28
N LEU A 192 -12.51 0.96 3.71
CA LEU A 192 -13.58 0.36 4.50
C LEU A 192 -13.24 0.50 5.98
N TYR A 193 -14.09 1.19 6.72
CA TYR A 193 -13.94 1.40 8.16
C TYR A 193 -15.01 0.64 8.92
N VAL A 194 -14.60 0.05 10.04
CA VAL A 194 -15.50 -0.18 11.16
C VAL A 194 -15.13 0.81 12.25
N GLU A 195 -16.12 1.54 12.76
CA GLU A 195 -15.96 2.58 13.78
C GLU A 195 -16.89 2.29 14.94
N ARG A 196 -16.40 2.46 16.17
CA ARG A 196 -17.25 2.45 17.37
C ARG A 196 -17.74 3.87 17.65
N THR A 197 -19.06 4.06 17.67
CA THR A 197 -19.70 5.37 17.78
C THR A 197 -19.84 5.88 19.22
N GLU A 198 -19.75 4.99 20.20
CA GLU A 198 -19.73 5.37 21.62
C GLU A 198 -18.34 5.17 22.24
N GLY A 199 -17.94 6.09 23.12
CA GLY A 199 -16.64 6.10 23.79
C GLY A 199 -15.55 6.88 23.05
N LYS A 200 -14.29 6.46 23.20
CA LYS A 200 -13.17 7.06 22.44
C LYS A 200 -13.36 6.64 20.98
N ARG A 201 -13.49 7.62 20.08
CA ARG A 201 -13.64 7.40 18.64
C ARG A 201 -12.46 6.60 18.13
N ASN A 202 -12.69 5.31 17.92
CA ASN A 202 -11.71 4.41 17.36
C ASN A 202 -12.27 3.78 16.10
N MET A 203 -11.40 3.66 15.10
CA MET A 203 -11.76 3.14 13.78
C MET A 203 -10.68 2.17 13.32
N THR A 204 -11.09 1.13 12.60
CA THR A 204 -10.15 0.20 11.97
C THR A 204 -10.42 0.11 10.47
N ALA A 205 -9.35 0.20 9.68
CA ALA A 205 -9.40 0.07 8.23
C ALA A 205 -9.32 -1.42 7.84
N VAL A 206 -10.46 -2.11 7.83
CA VAL A 206 -10.55 -3.59 7.80
C VAL A 206 -9.77 -4.24 6.66
N MET A 207 -9.94 -3.75 5.42
CA MET A 207 -9.21 -4.28 4.27
C MET A 207 -7.71 -4.02 4.40
N SER A 208 -7.30 -2.84 4.88
CA SER A 208 -5.89 -2.51 5.06
C SER A 208 -5.22 -3.36 6.13
N VAL A 209 -5.93 -3.67 7.22
CA VAL A 209 -5.44 -4.58 8.28
C VAL A 209 -5.13 -5.95 7.70
N LEU A 210 -6.08 -6.56 6.99
CA LEU A 210 -5.88 -7.89 6.43
C LEU A 210 -4.89 -7.90 5.26
N PHE A 211 -4.89 -6.84 4.46
CA PHE A 211 -3.98 -6.73 3.33
C PHE A 211 -2.53 -6.59 3.78
N THR A 212 -2.29 -5.83 4.86
CA THR A 212 -0.97 -5.81 5.48
C THR A 212 -0.66 -7.15 6.15
N ALA A 213 -1.65 -7.89 6.65
CA ALA A 213 -1.46 -9.23 7.21
C ALA A 213 -0.91 -10.26 6.22
N LEU A 214 -1.25 -10.15 4.92
CA LEU A 214 -0.63 -10.94 3.84
C LEU A 214 0.90 -10.77 3.78
N ARG A 215 1.44 -9.68 4.35
CA ARG A 215 2.87 -9.36 4.38
C ARG A 215 3.57 -9.79 5.68
N GLY A 216 2.88 -10.54 6.55
CA GLY A 216 3.44 -11.16 7.75
C GLY A 216 2.80 -10.74 9.07
N ASN A 217 2.98 -11.58 10.10
CA ASN A 217 2.41 -11.51 11.44
C ASN A 217 0.89 -11.24 11.47
N THR A 218 0.15 -12.15 10.83
CA THR A 218 -1.30 -12.06 10.63
C THR A 218 -2.06 -11.89 11.93
N ARG A 219 -1.80 -12.76 12.91
CA ARG A 219 -2.47 -12.73 14.22
C ARG A 219 -2.35 -11.37 14.89
N GLN A 220 -1.12 -10.85 15.01
CA GLN A 220 -0.86 -9.58 15.67
C GLN A 220 -1.59 -8.42 14.98
N LYS A 221 -1.66 -8.43 13.65
CA LYS A 221 -2.36 -7.39 12.88
C LYS A 221 -3.86 -7.44 13.05
N VAL A 222 -4.45 -8.64 13.02
CA VAL A 222 -5.89 -8.84 13.24
C VAL A 222 -6.27 -8.44 14.66
N ILE A 223 -5.50 -8.88 15.66
CA ILE A 223 -5.68 -8.50 17.07
C ILE A 223 -5.57 -6.98 17.20
N ARG A 224 -4.54 -6.35 16.64
CA ARG A 224 -4.38 -4.89 16.69
C ARG A 224 -5.60 -4.17 16.12
N GLY A 225 -6.15 -4.61 14.99
CA GLY A 225 -7.35 -4.01 14.41
C GLY A 225 -8.59 -4.14 15.32
N ILE A 226 -8.70 -5.25 16.07
CA ILE A 226 -9.75 -5.44 17.08
C ILE A 226 -9.49 -4.55 18.32
N SER A 227 -8.24 -4.49 18.80
CA SER A 227 -7.82 -3.65 19.92
C SER A 227 -7.94 -2.15 19.63
N ASP A 228 -7.97 -1.75 18.35
CA ASP A 228 -8.34 -0.38 18.02
C ASP A 228 -9.79 -0.12 18.46
N LEU A 229 -10.72 -1.06 18.31
CA LEU A 229 -12.15 -0.86 18.65
C LEU A 229 -12.52 -1.12 20.12
N LEU A 230 -11.69 -1.88 20.84
CA LEU A 230 -11.98 -2.37 22.20
C LEU A 230 -11.00 -1.81 23.23
N LEU A 231 -11.50 -1.60 24.46
CA LEU A 231 -10.67 -1.35 25.63
C LEU A 231 -9.98 -2.65 26.09
N MET A 232 -8.85 -2.54 26.79
CA MET A 232 -8.09 -3.71 27.28
C MET A 232 -8.95 -4.71 28.08
N LYS A 233 -9.83 -4.22 28.95
CA LYS A 233 -10.75 -5.07 29.72
C LYS A 233 -11.73 -5.86 28.84
N GLU A 234 -12.17 -5.27 27.72
CA GLU A 234 -13.10 -5.92 26.79
C GLU A 234 -12.36 -7.00 25.99
N LEU A 235 -11.09 -6.79 25.64
CA LEU A 235 -10.27 -7.83 24.99
C LEU A 235 -10.19 -9.10 25.84
N GLU A 236 -10.03 -8.94 27.16
CA GLU A 236 -10.01 -10.07 28.10
C GLU A 236 -11.36 -10.80 28.15
N GLU A 237 -12.48 -10.07 28.14
CA GLU A 237 -13.84 -10.63 28.08
C GLU A 237 -14.08 -11.44 26.79
N TYR A 238 -13.48 -11.01 25.67
CA TYR A 238 -13.51 -11.75 24.41
C TYR A 238 -12.46 -12.87 24.29
N GLY A 239 -11.66 -13.09 25.35
CA GLY A 239 -10.62 -14.12 25.38
C GLY A 239 -9.42 -13.83 24.47
N ILE A 240 -9.20 -12.55 24.12
CA ILE A 240 -8.11 -12.09 23.27
C ILE A 240 -6.95 -11.66 24.18
N LYS A 241 -5.83 -12.39 24.12
CA LYS A 241 -4.59 -12.11 24.86
C LYS A 241 -3.51 -11.54 23.95
#